data_AF-A0A9J7IIX6-F1
#
_entry.id   AF-A0A9J7IIX6-F1
#
_cell.length_a   1.000
_cell.length_b   1.000
_cell.length_c   1.000
_cell.angle_alpha   90.00
_cell.angle_beta   90.00
_cell.angle_gamma   90.00
#
_symmetry.space_group_name_H-M   'P 1'
#
loop_
_entity.id
_entity.type
_entity.pdbx_description
1 polymer ?
#
loop_
_entity_poly.entity_id
_entity_poly.type
_entity_poly.pdbx_seq_one_letter_code
_entity_poly.pdbx_strand_id
1 'polypeptide(L)'
;MSVIKMSSWIVLFVILFIVGSECKKKKVSSGHKPKLNICTLEIDEGDCGGDSMSEEPENSTIYYGFNNETMKCEEFVYEGCGGNDNRFDSINECWRMCYTPLKYFLARVTDYLMHQYNTHPPETSTSSSNSEQKD
;
A
#
# COMPACT_ATOMS: atom_id res chain seq x y z
N MET A 1 51.62 -33.78 -32.04
CA MET A 1 50.43 -33.13 -31.46
C MET A 1 49.45 -32.88 -32.58
N SER A 2 48.45 -33.76 -32.73
CA SER A 2 47.50 -33.70 -33.84
C SER A 2 46.46 -32.63 -33.57
N VAL A 3 46.54 -31.51 -34.28
CA VAL A 3 45.50 -30.46 -34.24
C VAL A 3 44.30 -30.93 -35.07
N ILE A 4 43.21 -31.25 -34.37
CA ILE A 4 41.93 -31.62 -34.96
C ILE A 4 41.45 -30.43 -35.81
N LYS A 5 41.42 -30.60 -37.13
CA LYS A 5 40.93 -29.59 -38.06
C LYS A 5 39.40 -29.63 -38.02
N MET A 6 38.81 -28.98 -37.01
CA MET A 6 37.36 -28.92 -36.86
C MET A 6 36.78 -28.26 -38.10
N SER A 7 36.06 -29.04 -38.91
CA SER A 7 35.39 -28.57 -40.12
C SER A 7 34.61 -27.31 -39.79
N SER A 8 34.71 -26.28 -40.64
CA SER A 8 34.19 -24.93 -40.39
C SER A 8 32.70 -24.88 -39.98
N TRP A 9 31.94 -25.94 -40.29
CA TRP A 9 30.57 -26.12 -39.81
C TRP A 9 30.46 -26.37 -38.30
N ILE A 10 31.42 -27.05 -37.65
CA ILE A 10 31.42 -27.28 -36.19
C ILE A 10 31.53 -25.95 -35.45
N VAL A 11 32.34 -25.01 -35.95
CA VAL A 11 32.46 -23.66 -35.37
C VAL A 11 31.16 -22.87 -35.57
N LEU A 12 30.50 -23.01 -36.73
CA LEU A 12 29.18 -22.42 -36.98
C LEU A 12 28.09 -23.02 -36.07
N PHE A 13 28.11 -24.33 -35.84
CA PHE A 13 27.20 -25.02 -34.93
C PHE A 13 27.44 -24.60 -33.47
N VAL A 14 28.69 -24.46 -33.03
CA VAL A 14 29.01 -23.97 -31.67
C VAL A 14 28.54 -22.52 -31.47
N ILE A 15 28.68 -21.65 -32.48
CA ILE A 15 28.18 -20.27 -32.42
C ILE A 15 26.64 -20.24 -32.37
N LEU A 16 25.95 -21.15 -33.04
CA LEU A 16 24.48 -21.27 -32.97
C LEU A 16 23.99 -21.83 -31.63
N PHE A 17 24.78 -22.65 -30.93
CA PHE A 17 24.40 -23.21 -29.63
C PHE A 17 24.76 -22.30 -28.43
N ILE A 18 25.79 -21.45 -28.51
CA ILE A 18 26.18 -20.54 -27.39
C ILE A 18 25.19 -19.37 -27.23
N VAL A 19 24.49 -18.96 -28.29
CA VAL A 19 23.50 -17.85 -28.25
C VAL A 19 22.11 -18.33 -27.77
N GLY A 20 21.95 -19.61 -27.46
CA GLY A 20 20.63 -20.27 -27.35
C GLY A 20 20.09 -20.57 -25.95
N SER A 21 20.62 -20.00 -24.86
CA SER A 21 19.92 -20.08 -23.56
C SER A 21 18.97 -18.90 -23.41
N GLU A 22 17.78 -19.02 -24.01
CA GLU A 22 16.70 -18.08 -23.72
C GLU A 22 16.38 -18.11 -22.22
N CYS A 23 16.61 -17.00 -21.52
CA CYS A 23 16.06 -16.79 -20.19
C CYS A 23 14.53 -16.86 -20.30
N LYS A 24 13.95 -18.01 -19.95
CA LYS A 24 12.51 -18.15 -19.70
C LYS A 24 12.15 -17.24 -18.53
N LYS A 25 11.82 -15.98 -18.82
CA LYS A 25 11.12 -15.09 -17.89
C LYS A 25 9.85 -15.85 -17.50
N LYS A 26 9.75 -16.29 -16.24
CA LYS A 26 8.49 -16.79 -15.71
C LYS A 26 7.46 -15.69 -15.99
N LYS A 27 6.46 -15.99 -16.81
CA LYS A 27 5.29 -15.12 -16.92
C LYS A 27 4.66 -15.15 -15.53
N VAL A 28 4.98 -14.14 -14.72
CA VAL A 28 4.07 -13.75 -13.64
C VAL A 28 2.76 -13.50 -14.36
N SER A 29 1.74 -14.31 -14.07
CA SER A 29 0.39 -14.11 -14.60
C SER A 29 -0.01 -12.69 -14.25
N SER A 30 0.11 -11.82 -15.24
CA SER A 30 -0.26 -10.43 -15.12
C SER A 30 -1.78 -10.34 -15.16
N GLY A 31 -2.40 -10.70 -14.04
CA GLY A 31 -3.65 -10.10 -13.59
C GLY A 31 -3.36 -8.75 -12.91
N HIS A 32 -2.45 -7.94 -13.45
CA HIS A 32 -2.29 -6.54 -13.02
C HIS A 32 -3.56 -5.79 -13.43
N LYS A 33 -4.59 -5.85 -12.58
CA LYS A 33 -5.41 -4.66 -12.34
C LYS A 33 -4.43 -3.52 -12.02
N PRO A 34 -4.64 -2.29 -12.52
CA PRO A 34 -3.76 -1.19 -12.20
C PRO A 34 -3.64 -1.09 -10.68
N LYS A 35 -2.43 -1.33 -10.16
CA LYS A 35 -2.01 -1.32 -8.74
C LYS A 35 -2.23 0.02 -8.02
N LEU A 36 -2.93 0.97 -8.65
CA LEU A 36 -3.13 2.31 -8.16
C LEU A 36 -4.49 2.49 -7.47
N ASN A 37 -5.49 1.66 -7.78
CA ASN A 37 -6.86 1.92 -7.34
C ASN A 37 -7.21 1.33 -5.97
N ILE A 38 -6.52 0.27 -5.52
CA ILE A 38 -6.84 -0.36 -4.22
C ILE A 38 -6.52 0.59 -3.06
N CYS A 39 -5.35 1.22 -3.12
CA CYS A 39 -4.86 2.12 -2.09
C CYS A 39 -5.54 3.50 -2.08
N THR A 40 -6.41 3.78 -3.05
CA THR A 40 -7.23 5.00 -3.08
C THR A 40 -8.63 4.77 -2.54
N LEU A 41 -9.03 3.52 -2.32
CA LEU A 41 -10.32 3.21 -1.69
C LEU A 41 -10.27 3.59 -0.21
N GLU A 42 -11.41 3.92 0.34
CA GLU A 42 -11.58 4.10 1.78
C GLU A 42 -11.45 2.75 2.49
N ILE A 43 -11.12 2.78 3.77
CA ILE A 43 -11.22 1.59 4.61
C ILE A 43 -12.71 1.29 4.77
N ASP A 44 -13.08 0.04 4.49
CA ASP A 44 -14.47 -0.39 4.49
C ASP A 44 -14.58 -1.66 5.33
N GLU A 45 -15.15 -1.47 6.53
CA GLU A 45 -15.40 -2.51 7.53
C GLU A 45 -16.39 -3.56 7.02
N GLY A 46 -17.14 -3.25 5.96
CA GLY A 46 -18.27 -4.04 5.51
C GLY A 46 -19.53 -3.71 6.32
N ASP A 47 -20.68 -4.00 5.73
CA ASP A 47 -21.97 -3.92 6.40
C ASP A 47 -22.72 -5.22 6.09
N CYS A 48 -22.80 -6.08 7.11
CA CYS A 48 -23.53 -7.34 7.04
C CYS A 48 -24.98 -7.15 7.49
N GLY A 49 -25.72 -6.26 6.82
CA GLY A 49 -27.10 -5.86 7.12
C GLY A 49 -27.92 -6.92 7.84
N GLY A 50 -28.02 -6.78 9.16
CA GLY A 50 -28.79 -7.67 10.02
C GLY A 50 -30.15 -7.07 10.36
N ASP A 51 -31.21 -7.81 10.06
CA ASP A 51 -32.55 -7.58 10.59
C ASP A 51 -32.61 -7.97 12.08
N SER A 52 -32.00 -7.15 12.93
CA SER A 52 -32.29 -7.01 14.37
C SER A 52 -32.27 -8.24 15.30
N MET A 53 -31.90 -9.46 14.87
CA MET A 53 -31.77 -10.64 15.75
C MET A 53 -30.74 -11.67 15.27
N SER A 54 -29.57 -11.25 14.81
CA SER A 54 -28.40 -12.12 14.82
C SER A 54 -27.34 -11.52 15.73
N GLU A 55 -26.96 -12.35 16.69
CA GLU A 55 -25.86 -12.17 17.62
C GLU A 55 -24.61 -11.67 16.88
N GLU A 56 -23.78 -10.90 17.59
CA GLU A 56 -22.46 -10.38 17.23
C GLU A 56 -21.80 -11.03 16.00
N PRO A 57 -21.11 -10.27 15.12
CA PRO A 57 -20.48 -10.83 13.94
C PRO A 57 -19.43 -11.88 14.33
N GLU A 58 -19.82 -13.16 14.33
CA GLU A 58 -18.96 -14.31 14.67
C GLU A 58 -17.77 -14.47 13.71
N ASN A 59 -17.66 -13.60 12.70
CA ASN A 59 -16.62 -13.64 11.69
C ASN A 59 -15.87 -12.30 11.53
N SER A 60 -15.99 -11.40 12.52
CA SER A 60 -15.22 -10.15 12.51
C SER A 60 -13.72 -10.42 12.71
N THR A 61 -12.87 -9.82 11.87
CA THR A 61 -11.42 -10.07 11.86
C THR A 61 -10.65 -8.78 11.65
N ILE A 62 -9.50 -8.63 12.33
CA ILE A 62 -8.63 -7.46 12.18
C ILE A 62 -7.81 -7.59 10.90
N TYR A 63 -7.85 -6.53 10.09
CA TYR A 63 -7.04 -6.36 8.89
C TYR A 63 -6.35 -5.01 8.88
N TYR A 64 -5.50 -4.78 7.88
CA TYR A 64 -4.84 -3.51 7.65
C TYR A 64 -5.33 -2.87 6.36
N GLY A 65 -5.59 -1.56 6.35
CA GLY A 65 -6.00 -0.79 5.19
C GLY A 65 -5.17 0.50 5.07
N PHE A 66 -4.98 1.01 3.86
CA PHE A 66 -4.29 2.28 3.66
C PHE A 66 -5.27 3.45 3.81
N ASN A 67 -5.06 4.28 4.82
CA ASN A 67 -5.79 5.50 5.05
C ASN A 67 -5.14 6.65 4.25
N ASN A 68 -5.88 7.24 3.31
CA ASN A 68 -5.38 8.33 2.47
C ASN A 68 -5.33 9.69 3.18
N GLU A 69 -6.09 9.88 4.26
CA GLU A 69 -6.09 11.10 5.05
C GLU A 69 -4.84 11.18 5.92
N THR A 70 -4.53 10.09 6.62
CA THR A 70 -3.34 9.99 7.47
C THR A 70 -2.10 9.56 6.70
N MET A 71 -2.28 9.07 5.46
CA MET A 71 -1.25 8.49 4.60
C MET A 71 -0.51 7.32 5.26
N LYS A 72 -1.23 6.54 6.08
CA LYS A 72 -0.68 5.41 6.86
C LYS A 72 -1.48 4.14 6.63
N CYS A 73 -0.83 2.98 6.82
CA CYS A 73 -1.53 1.71 6.95
C CYS A 73 -2.02 1.55 8.39
N GLU A 74 -3.32 1.39 8.57
CA GLU A 74 -4.02 1.36 9.86
C GLU A 74 -4.76 0.04 10.03
N GLU A 75 -4.91 -0.41 11.27
CA GLU A 75 -5.73 -1.59 11.59
C GLU A 75 -7.22 -1.21 11.58
N PHE A 76 -8.07 -2.12 11.10
CA PHE A 76 -9.52 -1.98 11.13
C PHE A 76 -10.19 -3.34 11.28
N VAL A 77 -11.44 -3.34 11.76
CA VAL A 77 -12.24 -4.55 11.90
C VAL A 77 -13.04 -4.76 10.62
N TYR A 78 -12.90 -5.92 9.99
CA TYR A 78 -13.76 -6.34 8.89
C TYR A 78 -14.86 -7.22 9.45
N GLU A 79 -16.13 -6.90 9.18
CA GLU A 79 -17.31 -7.62 9.68
C GLU A 79 -17.46 -9.04 9.10
N GLY A 80 -16.66 -9.38 8.09
CA GLY A 80 -16.65 -10.71 7.48
C GLY A 80 -17.48 -10.81 6.20
N CYS A 81 -18.20 -9.76 5.81
CA CYS A 81 -18.87 -9.66 4.51
C CYS A 81 -18.84 -8.21 3.98
N GLY A 82 -19.17 -8.02 2.70
CA GLY A 82 -19.06 -6.71 2.06
C GLY A 82 -17.60 -6.23 1.99
N GLY A 83 -17.40 -4.93 2.22
CA GLY A 83 -16.07 -4.32 2.23
C GLY A 83 -15.47 -4.13 0.83
N ASN A 84 -14.20 -3.73 0.79
CA ASN A 84 -13.45 -3.57 -0.45
C ASN A 84 -12.02 -4.17 -0.38
N ASP A 85 -11.26 -4.04 -1.48
CA ASP A 85 -9.93 -4.64 -1.65
C ASP A 85 -8.81 -3.93 -0.84
N ASN A 86 -9.07 -2.77 -0.21
CA ASN A 86 -8.12 -2.07 0.67
C ASN A 86 -8.03 -2.77 2.04
N ARG A 87 -7.73 -4.07 2.01
CA ARG A 87 -7.73 -4.99 3.14
C ARG A 87 -6.57 -5.98 3.00
N PHE A 88 -5.63 -5.95 3.92
CA PHE A 88 -4.39 -6.72 3.89
C PHE A 88 -4.20 -7.49 5.21
N ASP A 89 -3.67 -8.72 5.13
CA ASP A 89 -3.46 -9.58 6.31
C ASP A 89 -2.36 -9.07 7.25
N SER A 90 -1.48 -8.19 6.73
CA SER A 90 -0.37 -7.63 7.51
C SER A 90 -0.08 -6.18 7.16
N ILE A 91 0.39 -5.44 8.16
CA ILE A 91 0.83 -4.05 7.98
C ILE A 91 1.94 -3.94 6.91
N ASN A 92 2.85 -4.92 6.86
CA ASN A 92 3.93 -4.95 5.87
C ASN A 92 3.42 -5.16 4.45
N GLU A 93 2.34 -5.92 4.27
CA GLU A 93 1.71 -6.09 2.96
C GLU A 93 1.01 -4.82 2.51
N CYS A 94 0.23 -4.20 3.39
CA CYS A 94 -0.38 -2.89 3.12
C CYS A 94 0.67 -1.87 2.69
N TRP A 95 1.78 -1.74 3.45
CA TRP A 95 2.85 -0.84 3.08
C TRP A 95 3.49 -1.24 1.75
N ARG A 96 3.85 -2.51 1.54
CA ARG A 96 4.43 -2.95 0.26
C ARG A 96 3.51 -2.64 -0.94
N MET A 97 2.20 -2.64 -0.74
CA MET A 97 1.22 -2.40 -1.79
C MET A 97 0.93 -0.92 -2.03
N CYS A 98 0.82 -0.12 -0.96
CA CYS A 98 0.34 1.26 -1.02
C CYS A 98 1.41 2.33 -0.80
N TYR A 99 2.60 1.93 -0.36
CA TYR A 99 3.71 2.84 -0.15
C TYR A 99 4.24 3.39 -1.48
N THR A 100 4.36 4.71 -1.54
CA THR A 100 5.25 5.38 -2.49
C THR A 100 6.20 6.29 -1.70
N PRO A 101 7.48 6.44 -2.14
CA PRO A 101 8.44 7.29 -1.45
C PRO A 101 7.94 8.73 -1.24
N LEU A 102 7.16 9.25 -2.18
CA LEU A 102 6.58 10.59 -2.10
C LEU A 102 5.48 10.69 -1.03
N LYS A 103 4.55 9.73 -0.97
CA LYS A 103 3.48 9.72 0.05
C LYS A 103 4.05 9.61 1.46
N TYR A 104 5.10 8.83 1.66
CA TYR A 104 5.77 8.71 2.96
C TYR A 104 6.46 10.00 3.40
N PHE A 105 7.17 10.66 2.48
CA PHE A 105 7.80 11.94 2.76
C PHE A 105 6.75 12.96 3.21
N LEU A 106 5.62 13.02 2.51
CA LEU A 106 4.51 13.90 2.89
C LEU A 106 3.94 13.54 4.26
N ALA A 107 3.62 12.26 4.53
CA ALA A 107 3.08 11.82 5.82
C ALA A 107 4.01 12.15 7.00
N ARG A 108 5.33 12.00 6.83
CA ARG A 108 6.33 12.33 7.85
C ARG A 108 6.48 13.84 8.06
N VAL A 109 6.45 14.60 6.97
CA VAL A 109 6.53 16.06 7.03
C VAL A 109 5.26 16.63 7.68
N THR A 110 4.07 16.13 7.35
CA THR A 110 2.83 16.57 7.98
C THR A 110 2.78 16.21 9.47
N ASP A 111 3.19 15.00 9.88
CA ASP A 111 3.30 14.64 11.31
C ASP A 111 4.22 15.62 12.05
N TYR A 112 5.39 15.94 11.47
CA TYR A 112 6.34 16.90 12.04
C TYR A 112 5.76 18.32 12.14
N LEU A 113 5.12 18.82 11.08
CA LEU A 113 4.54 20.16 11.03
C LEU A 113 3.34 20.29 11.97
N MET A 114 2.49 19.25 12.07
CA MET A 114 1.36 19.22 13.00
C MET A 114 1.86 19.15 14.45
N HIS A 115 2.88 18.34 14.73
CA HIS A 115 3.54 18.35 16.04
C HIS A 115 4.09 19.74 16.36
N GLN A 116 4.77 20.39 15.41
CA GLN A 116 5.31 21.74 15.59
C GLN A 116 4.21 22.79 15.83
N TYR A 117 3.09 22.74 15.13
CA TYR A 117 1.95 23.65 15.34
C TYR A 117 1.34 23.47 16.73
N ASN A 118 1.21 22.23 17.20
CA ASN A 118 0.66 21.92 18.52
C ASN A 118 1.61 22.33 19.65
N THR A 119 2.93 22.20 19.48
CA THR A 119 3.93 22.60 20.49
C THR A 119 4.32 24.07 20.43
N HIS A 120 4.19 24.70 19.27
CA HIS A 120 4.52 26.10 19.01
C HIS A 120 3.42 26.74 18.15
N PRO A 121 2.24 27.00 18.73
CA PRO A 121 1.19 27.71 18.04
C PRO A 121 1.68 29.13 17.66
N PRO A 122 1.39 29.60 16.43
CA PRO A 122 1.79 30.95 16.02
C PRO A 122 1.05 31.99 16.87
N GLU A 123 1.79 32.96 17.41
CA GLU A 123 1.22 34.12 18.09
C GLU A 123 0.50 35.00 17.07
N THR A 124 -0.81 34.81 16.87
CA THR A 124 -1.62 35.75 16.10
C THR A 124 -1.90 36.99 16.94
N SER A 125 -1.42 38.12 16.43
CA SER A 125 -1.73 39.51 16.81
C SER A 125 -3.19 39.74 17.26
N THR A 126 -3.32 40.22 18.50
CA THR A 126 -4.33 41.16 19.05
C THR A 126 -5.52 41.57 18.16
N SER A 127 -6.77 41.33 18.61
CA SER A 127 -7.66 42.36 19.22
C SER A 127 -9.16 41.97 19.36
N SER A 128 -9.70 42.23 20.56
CA SER A 128 -11.05 42.76 20.90
C SER A 128 -12.30 41.86 21.03
N SER A 129 -12.70 41.71 22.31
CA SER A 129 -14.04 41.89 22.95
C SER A 129 -15.25 41.02 22.59
N ASN A 130 -15.77 40.25 23.58
CA ASN A 130 -16.93 40.67 24.38
C ASN A 130 -17.13 39.86 25.68
N SER A 131 -17.32 40.63 26.77
CA SER A 131 -17.99 40.40 28.06
C SER A 131 -18.42 38.99 28.50
N GLU A 132 -18.00 38.62 29.72
CA GLU A 132 -18.95 38.33 30.81
C GLU A 132 -18.25 38.49 32.17
N GLN A 133 -18.62 39.58 32.85
CA GLN A 133 -18.31 39.87 34.24
C GLN A 133 -19.53 39.41 35.05
N LYS A 134 -19.34 38.50 36.01
CA LYS A 134 -20.41 38.12 36.93
C LYS A 134 -19.86 38.19 38.35
N ASP A 135 -20.37 39.18 39.07
CA ASP A 135 -20.38 39.28 40.52
C ASP A 135 -21.14 38.10 41.16
#